data_AF-A0A093HUG4-F1
#
_entry.id   AF-A0A093HUG4-F1
#
_cell.length_a   1.000
_cell.length_b   1.000
_cell.length_c   1.000
_cell.angle_alpha   90.00
_cell.angle_beta   90.00
_cell.angle_gamma   90.00
#
_symmetry.space_group_name_H-M   'P 1'
#
loop_
_entity.id
_entity.type
_entity.pdbx_description
1 polymer ?
#
loop_
_entity_poly.entity_id
_entity_poly.type
_entity_poly.pdbx_seq_one_letter_code
_entity_poly.pdbx_strand_id
1 'polypeptide(L)' 'AVIDRFLRLHNGLWVRRKAGYKKKLWKKSAAQRKRLRELVLCTRTQCKLLDKMTTSFWKRRNWYVDDPYQKYHNRTNLRV' A
#
# COMPACT_ATOMS: atom_id res chain seq x y z
N ALA A 1 -0.81 -14.23 -3.69
CA ALA A 1 0.54 -13.76 -3.24
C ALA A 1 0.70 -12.24 -3.24
N VAL A 2 0.60 -11.57 -4.40
CA VAL A 2 0.70 -10.09 -4.46
C VAL A 2 -0.54 -9.42 -3.85
N ILE A 3 -1.73 -9.87 -4.25
CA ILE A 3 -3.02 -9.33 -3.81
C ILE A 3 -3.18 -9.40 -2.28
N ASP A 4 -2.67 -10.46 -1.64
CA ASP A 4 -2.76 -10.63 -0.19
C ASP A 4 -1.81 -9.73 0.61
N ARG A 5 -0.76 -9.20 -0.03
CA ARG A 5 0.34 -8.49 0.63
C ARG A 5 0.37 -7.01 0.32
N PHE A 6 -0.21 -6.60 -0.81
CA PHE A 6 -0.18 -5.24 -1.31
C PHE A 6 -1.59 -4.77 -1.66
N LEU A 7 -1.87 -3.50 -1.41
CA LEU A 7 -3.10 -2.84 -1.80
C LEU A 7 -2.83 -1.92 -3.00
N ARG A 8 -3.64 -2.06 -4.06
CA ARG A 8 -3.57 -1.20 -5.26
C ARG A 8 -4.53 -0.03 -5.13
N LEU A 9 -3.99 1.19 -5.19
CA LEU A 9 -4.79 2.42 -5.30
C LEU A 9 -4.96 2.82 -6.75
N HIS A 10 -6.14 3.31 -7.16
CA HIS A 10 -6.41 3.64 -8.56
C HIS A 10 -5.39 4.61 -9.19
N ASN A 11 -4.88 5.58 -8.44
CA ASN A 11 -3.82 6.52 -8.83
C ASN A 11 -2.45 5.91 -9.23
N GLY A 12 -2.31 4.59 -9.26
CA GLY A 12 -1.09 3.90 -9.67
C GLY A 12 -0.14 3.57 -8.53
N LEU A 13 -0.48 3.96 -7.29
CA LEU A 13 0.34 3.65 -6.13
C LEU A 13 -0.01 2.28 -5.54
N TRP A 14 1.01 1.64 -4.98
CA TRP A 14 0.89 0.41 -4.21
C TRP A 14 1.23 0.69 -2.75
N VAL A 15 0.40 0.19 -1.85
CA VAL A 15 0.55 0.31 -0.40
C VAL A 15 0.92 -1.04 0.19
N ARG A 16 1.85 -1.05 1.15
CA ARG A 16 2.25 -2.25 1.89
C ARG A 16 2.43 -1.97 3.38
N ARG A 17 2.42 -3.04 4.17
CA ARG A 17 2.83 -3.00 5.57
C ARG A 17 4.33 -3.26 5.72
N LYS A 18 4.99 -2.69 6.75
CA LYS A 18 6.40 -2.99 7.00
C LYS A 18 6.56 -4.43 7.51
N ALA A 19 7.58 -5.12 7.02
CA ALA A 19 7.87 -6.49 7.44
C ALA A 19 8.25 -6.54 8.93
N GLY A 20 7.91 -7.66 9.58
CA GLY A 20 8.27 -7.87 10.99
C GLY A 20 7.47 -7.05 12.01
N TYR A 21 6.38 -6.39 11.60
CA TYR A 21 5.54 -5.58 12.51
C TYR A 21 4.82 -6.38 13.60
N LYS A 22 4.77 -7.72 13.50
CA LYS A 22 4.23 -8.65 14.53
C LYS A 22 5.30 -9.54 15.17
N LYS A 23 6.58 -9.42 14.78
CA LYS A 23 7.64 -10.37 15.20
C LYS A 23 8.59 -9.72 16.18
N LYS A 24 9.02 -10.46 17.22
CA LYS A 24 10.03 -10.05 18.21
C LYS A 24 9.76 -8.63 18.74
N LEU A 25 8.53 -8.35 19.19
CA LEU A 25 8.11 -7.01 19.62
C LEU A 25 8.68 -6.61 20.98
N TRP A 26 8.93 -7.60 21.84
CA TRP A 26 9.48 -7.40 23.18
C TRP A 26 10.85 -6.69 23.18
N LYS A 27 11.69 -6.94 22.17
CA LYS A 27 12.99 -6.28 22.03
C LYS A 27 12.96 -4.94 21.28
N LYS A 28 11.79 -4.49 20.83
CA LYS A 28 11.67 -3.30 19.97
C LYS A 28 11.16 -2.12 20.78
N SER A 29 11.80 -0.97 20.61
CA SER A 29 11.36 0.28 21.25
C SER A 29 9.94 0.67 20.82
N ALA A 30 9.25 1.46 21.65
CA ALA A 30 7.91 1.95 21.34
C ALA A 30 7.85 2.70 19.99
N ALA A 31 8.84 3.56 19.72
CA ALA A 31 8.97 4.29 18.46
C ALA A 31 9.14 3.34 17.26
N GLN A 32 9.97 2.31 17.38
CA GLN A 32 10.14 1.32 16.32
C GLN A 32 8.84 0.54 16.07
N ARG A 33 8.14 0.15 17.14
CA ARG A 33 6.83 -0.54 17.04
C ARG A 33 5.76 0.34 16.38
N LYS A 34 5.76 1.65 16.62
CA LYS A 34 4.89 2.61 15.92
C LYS A 34 5.22 2.64 14.43
N ARG A 35 6.48 2.91 14.08
CA ARG A 35 6.94 2.98 12.68
C ARG A 35 6.67 1.70 11.89
N LEU A 36 6.76 0.52 12.52
CA LEU A 36 6.50 -0.76 11.85
C LEU A 36 5.02 -1.01 11.54
N ARG A 37 4.10 -0.41 12.32
CA ARG A 37 2.65 -0.58 12.11
C ARG A 37 2.10 0.30 10.99
N GLU A 38 2.82 1.35 10.62
CA GLU A 38 2.46 2.26 9.52
C GLU A 38 2.43 1.54 8.16
N LEU A 39 1.49 1.96 7.32
CA LEU A 39 1.45 1.63 5.91
C LEU A 39 2.40 2.55 5.15
N VAL A 40 3.10 1.98 4.15
CA VAL A 40 4.09 2.69 3.35
C VAL A 40 3.83 2.46 1.87
N LEU A 41 4.17 3.46 1.06
CA LEU A 41 4.12 3.36 -0.40
C LEU A 41 5.31 2.55 -0.94
N CYS A 42 5.07 1.88 -2.06
CA CYS A 42 6.11 1.24 -2.85
C CYS A 42 6.88 2.25 -3.71
N THR A 43 8.11 1.91 -4.07
CA THR A 43 8.91 2.70 -5.01
C THR A 43 8.38 2.56 -6.44
N ARG A 44 8.76 3.48 -7.33
CA ARG A 44 8.34 3.47 -8.75
C ARG A 44 8.64 2.14 -9.45
N THR A 45 9.82 1.56 -9.21
CA THR A 45 10.25 0.28 -9.80
C THR A 45 9.41 -0.88 -9.29
N GLN A 46 9.13 -0.91 -7.99
CA GLN A 46 8.25 -1.91 -7.37
C GLN A 46 6.83 -1.81 -7.92
N CYS A 47 6.26 -0.60 -8.03
CA CYS A 47 4.93 -0.41 -8.61
C CYS A 47 4.84 -0.97 -10.04
N LYS A 48 5.82 -0.66 -10.89
CA LYS A 48 5.88 -1.19 -12.26
C LYS A 48 5.93 -2.72 -12.29
N LEU A 49 6.70 -3.35 -11.40
CA LEU A 49 6.77 -4.81 -11.30
C LEU A 49 5.41 -5.39 -10.87
N LEU A 50 4.79 -4.84 -9.84
CA LEU A 50 3.49 -5.29 -9.33
C LEU A 50 2.37 -5.12 -10.37
N ASP A 51 2.41 -4.04 -11.15
CA ASP A 51 1.47 -3.83 -12.25
C ASP A 51 1.67 -4.83 -13.39
N LYS A 52 2.88 -5.37 -13.61
CA LYS A 52 3.11 -6.47 -14.57
C LYS A 52 2.66 -7.82 -14.03
N MET A 53 2.74 -8.03 -12.72
CA MET A 53 2.30 -9.26 -12.06
C MET A 53 0.78 -9.34 -11.87
N THR A 54 0.03 -8.28 -12.18
CA THR A 54 -1.42 -8.20 -11.97
C THR A 54 -2.16 -7.82 -13.24
N THR A 55 -3.35 -8.41 -13.40
CA THR A 55 -4.23 -8.17 -14.56
C THR A 55 -4.97 -6.83 -14.44
N SER A 56 -5.58 -6.39 -15.55
CA SER A 56 -6.39 -5.16 -15.61
C SER A 56 -7.54 -5.13 -14.62
N PHE A 57 -8.09 -6.29 -14.26
CA PHE A 57 -9.13 -6.44 -13.25
C PHE A 57 -8.79 -5.75 -11.93
N TRP A 58 -7.54 -5.86 -11.46
CA TRP A 58 -7.09 -5.27 -10.19
C TRP A 58 -6.78 -3.78 -10.27
N LYS A 59 -6.74 -3.23 -11.49
CA LYS A 59 -6.46 -1.81 -11.76
C LYS A 59 -7.74 -0.98 -11.90
N ARG A 60 -8.90 -1.65 -12.01
CA ARG A 60 -10.21 -1.00 -12.16
C ARG A 60 -10.54 -0.13 -10.95
N ARG A 61 -11.35 0.90 -11.18
CA ARG A 61 -11.89 1.72 -10.09
C ARG A 61 -12.99 0.92 -9.38
N ASN A 62 -12.90 0.84 -8.05
CA ASN A 62 -13.96 0.29 -7.21
C ASN A 62 -14.59 1.42 -6.40
N TRP A 63 -15.86 1.23 -6.03
CA TRP A 63 -16.65 2.13 -5.20
C TRP A 63 -17.29 1.33 -4.07
N TYR A 64 -16.45 0.86 -3.16
CA TYR A 64 -16.92 0.11 -2.00
C TYR A 64 -17.57 1.04 -0.98
N VAL A 65 -18.63 0.57 -0.33
CA VAL A 65 -19.27 1.28 0.77
C VAL A 65 -18.29 1.35 1.95
N ASP A 66 -18.14 2.54 2.53
CA ASP A 66 -17.29 2.83 3.70
C ASP A 66 -15.81 2.42 3.58
N ASP A 67 -15.24 2.41 2.37
CA ASP A 67 -13.82 2.13 2.21
C ASP A 67 -12.94 3.28 2.76
N PRO A 68 -12.10 3.02 3.80
CA PRO A 68 -11.21 4.03 4.35
C PRO A 68 -10.16 4.54 3.34
N TYR A 69 -9.91 3.80 2.25
CA TYR A 69 -8.93 4.16 1.23
C TYR A 69 -9.48 5.02 0.09
N GLN A 70 -10.80 5.24 0.03
CA GLN A 70 -11.47 5.89 -1.10
C GLN A 70 -10.87 7.26 -1.46
N LYS A 71 -10.55 8.06 -0.42
CA LYS A 71 -9.97 9.40 -0.57
C LYS A 71 -8.57 9.40 -1.19
N TYR A 72 -7.83 8.29 -1.09
CA TYR A 72 -6.45 8.18 -1.59
C TYR A 72 -6.37 7.66 -3.02
N HIS A 73 -7.49 7.25 -3.61
CA HIS A 73 -7.50 6.71 -4.97
C HIS A 73 -7.26 7.78 -6.05
N ASN A 74 -7.44 9.07 -5.74
CA ASN A 74 -7.14 10.19 -6.64
C ASN A 74 -5.94 10.99 -6.08
N ARG A 75 -5.08 11.52 -6.96
CA ARG A 75 -4.03 12.48 -6.56
C ARG A 75 -4.51 13.87 -6.89
N THR A 76 -4.48 14.76 -5.91
CA THR A 76 -4.80 16.18 -6.07
C THR A 76 -3.52 17.01 -5.95
N ASN A 77 -3.50 18.18 -6.59
CA ASN A 77 -2.42 19.18 -6.48
C ASN A 77 -1.01 18.68 -6.83
N LEU A 78 -0.89 17.78 -7.81
CA LEU A 78 0.40 17.35 -8.33
C LEU A 78 0.82 18.25 -9.49
N ARG A 79 1.92 18.99 -9.32
CA ARG A 79 2.64 19.68 -10.40
C ARG A 79 3.95 18.93 -10.66
N VAL A 80 4.32 18.78 -11.93
CA VAL A 80 5.54 18.09 -12.36
C VAL A 80 6.63 19.11 -12.63
#